data_AF-A0A3M7CUG9-F1
#
_entry.id   AF-A0A3M7CUG9-F1
#
_cell.length_a   1.000
_cell.length_b   1.000
_cell.length_c   1.000
_cell.angle_alpha   90.00
_cell.angle_beta   90.00
_cell.angle_gamma   90.00
#
_symmetry.space_group_name_H-M   'P 1'
#
loop_
_entity.id
_entity.type
_entity.pdbx_description
1 polymer ?
#
loop_
_entity_poly.entity_id
_entity_poly.type
_entity_poly.pdbx_seq_one_letter_code
_entity_poly.pdbx_strand_id
1 'polypeptide(L)'
;MADADDGGGGGGGGVDKTTAHGVIACIAWLIFLIGAVLMRALKGPKTWLIHACTQSIALVLVVASAALGIQLAQSGHQLDEAHVVIGLLLFAALWFLAIGGLMQHLYYRKYHQRSFIGVAHAWSARGMITLAIINGGLGLALAGGHEAGTYAAYGVVTAVIWICWVGFTVISMRRESRNTKGQ
;
A
#
# COMPACT_ATOMS: atom_id res chain seq x y z
N MET A 1 27.81 -3.24 -48.80
CA MET A 1 28.80 -2.15 -48.79
C MET A 1 28.05 -0.90 -49.24
N ALA A 2 27.64 0.03 -48.40
CA ALA A 2 28.22 0.47 -47.14
C ALA A 2 27.19 0.52 -45.99
N ASP A 3 27.67 0.16 -44.80
CA ASP A 3 27.17 0.62 -43.51
C ASP A 3 27.24 2.15 -43.42
N ALA A 4 26.26 2.74 -42.76
CA ALA A 4 26.40 4.00 -42.05
C ALA A 4 25.54 3.90 -40.77
N ASP A 5 26.24 3.53 -39.70
CA ASP A 5 25.85 3.72 -38.32
C ASP A 5 25.91 5.21 -37.93
N ASP A 6 25.23 5.47 -36.82
CA ASP A 6 25.42 6.54 -35.84
C ASP A 6 24.69 7.88 -36.03
N GLY A 7 24.12 8.35 -34.91
CA GLY A 7 23.69 9.74 -34.81
C GLY A 7 22.60 10.10 -33.82
N GLY A 8 22.64 9.61 -32.58
CA GLY A 8 22.46 10.48 -31.41
C GLY A 8 21.05 11.05 -31.06
N GLY A 9 20.51 10.54 -29.94
CA GLY A 9 20.22 11.34 -28.75
C GLY A 9 19.32 12.58 -28.87
N GLY A 10 18.07 12.45 -28.40
CA GLY A 10 17.20 13.57 -28.04
C GLY A 10 16.43 13.25 -26.76
N GLY A 11 16.95 13.71 -25.62
CA GLY A 11 16.34 13.52 -24.30
C GLY A 11 15.03 14.30 -24.13
N GLY A 12 13.99 13.59 -23.69
CA GLY A 12 12.76 14.19 -23.17
C GLY A 12 12.67 13.90 -21.67
N GLY A 13 12.81 14.93 -20.84
CA GLY A 13 12.75 14.85 -19.37
C GLY A 13 11.37 14.58 -18.79
N GLY A 14 10.66 13.57 -19.31
CA GLY A 14 9.47 13.01 -18.70
C GLY A 14 9.85 11.84 -17.80
N VAL A 15 9.32 11.79 -16.58
CA VAL A 15 9.43 10.60 -15.73
C VAL A 15 8.77 9.44 -16.47
N ASP A 16 9.49 8.33 -16.65
CA ASP A 16 8.92 7.16 -17.31
C ASP A 16 7.75 6.61 -16.48
N LYS A 17 6.72 6.09 -17.17
CA LYS A 17 5.48 5.66 -16.53
C LYS A 17 5.70 4.53 -15.52
N THR A 18 6.72 3.68 -15.72
CA THR A 18 7.07 2.58 -14.82
C THR A 18 7.59 3.12 -13.49
N THR A 19 8.55 4.04 -13.54
CA THR A 19 9.09 4.73 -12.36
C THR A 19 8.01 5.56 -11.67
N ALA A 20 7.20 6.30 -12.43
CA ALA A 20 6.09 7.07 -11.87
C ALA A 20 5.08 6.16 -11.13
N HIS A 21 4.67 5.04 -11.74
CA HIS A 21 3.78 4.05 -11.13
C HIS A 21 4.36 3.52 -9.82
N GLY A 22 5.62 3.07 -9.83
CA GLY A 22 6.29 2.48 -8.68
C GLY A 22 6.48 3.48 -7.53
N VAL A 23 6.97 4.69 -7.82
CA VAL A 23 7.18 5.74 -6.82
C VAL A 23 5.86 6.16 -6.17
N ILE A 24 4.81 6.40 -6.97
CA ILE A 24 3.49 6.77 -6.42
C ILE A 24 2.92 5.63 -5.57
N ALA A 25 3.08 4.36 -6.00
CA ALA A 25 2.66 3.20 -5.22
C ALA A 25 3.38 3.15 -3.87
N CYS A 26 4.70 3.28 -3.84
CA CYS A 26 5.49 3.26 -2.61
C CYS A 26 5.05 4.36 -1.63
N ILE A 27 4.86 5.59 -2.13
CA ILE A 27 4.38 6.72 -1.32
C ILE A 27 2.98 6.44 -0.78
N ALA A 28 2.06 5.95 -1.62
CA ALA A 28 0.70 5.64 -1.21
C ALA A 28 0.65 4.59 -0.09
N TRP A 29 1.37 3.48 -0.26
CA TRP A 29 1.44 2.40 0.74
C TRP A 29 2.11 2.85 2.04
N LEU A 30 3.10 3.73 1.97
CA LEU A 30 3.71 4.33 3.16
C LEU A 30 2.70 5.22 3.91
N ILE A 31 1.92 6.05 3.20
CA ILE A 31 0.88 6.89 3.82
C ILE A 31 -0.22 6.01 4.44
N PHE A 32 -0.64 4.94 3.77
CA PHE A 32 -1.57 3.95 4.35
C PHE A 32 -1.03 3.39 5.67
N LEU A 33 0.24 2.94 5.69
CA LEU A 33 0.90 2.41 6.87
C LEU A 33 0.95 3.45 8.01
N ILE A 34 1.40 4.67 7.73
CA ILE A 34 1.47 5.76 8.72
C ILE A 34 0.08 6.04 9.30
N GLY A 35 -0.94 6.17 8.46
CA GLY A 35 -2.31 6.39 8.92
C GLY A 35 -2.85 5.26 9.79
N ALA A 36 -2.46 4.01 9.51
CA ALA A 36 -2.84 2.85 10.32
C ALA A 36 -2.11 2.78 11.68
N VAL A 37 -0.84 3.21 11.72
CA VAL A 37 -0.05 3.33 12.96
C VAL A 37 -0.59 4.46 13.82
N LEU A 38 -0.80 5.65 13.26
CA LEU A 38 -1.29 6.82 13.98
C LEU A 38 -2.66 6.58 14.63
N MET A 39 -3.56 5.87 13.95
CA MET A 39 -4.87 5.50 14.51
C MET A 39 -4.77 4.68 15.81
N ARG A 40 -3.69 3.92 15.98
CA ARG A 40 -3.45 3.06 17.15
C ARG A 40 -2.51 3.69 18.18
N ALA A 41 -1.63 4.60 17.74
CA ALA A 41 -0.66 5.27 18.60
C ALA A 41 -1.26 6.50 19.30
N LEU A 42 -2.08 7.29 18.58
CA LEU A 42 -2.65 8.53 19.10
C LEU A 42 -3.97 8.27 19.83
N LYS A 43 -4.09 8.76 21.06
CA LYS A 43 -5.34 8.75 21.83
C LYS A 43 -5.96 10.14 21.78
N GLY A 44 -7.07 10.28 21.07
CA GLY A 44 -7.76 11.56 20.98
C GLY A 44 -9.10 11.46 20.25
N PRO A 45 -10.04 12.37 20.51
CA PRO A 45 -11.36 12.36 19.89
C PRO A 45 -11.31 12.63 18.38
N LYS A 46 -10.22 13.23 17.89
CA LYS A 46 -10.00 13.58 16.48
C LYS A 46 -9.03 12.62 15.75
N THR A 47 -8.55 11.56 16.40
CA THR A 47 -7.60 10.61 15.78
C THR A 47 -8.19 9.96 14.52
N TRP A 48 -9.50 9.68 14.53
CA TRP A 48 -10.19 9.11 13.36
C TRP A 48 -10.12 10.02 12.13
N LEU A 49 -10.06 11.35 12.31
CA LEU A 49 -9.97 12.31 11.21
C LEU A 49 -8.58 12.25 10.58
N ILE A 50 -7.52 12.16 11.39
CA ILE A 50 -6.14 11.97 10.90
C ILE A 50 -6.05 10.68 10.10
N HIS A 51 -6.65 9.60 10.61
CA HIS A 51 -6.74 8.34 9.88
C HIS A 51 -7.49 8.52 8.56
N ALA A 52 -8.72 9.06 8.58
CA ALA A 52 -9.51 9.27 7.37
C ALA A 52 -8.78 10.13 6.33
N CYS A 53 -8.16 11.23 6.72
CA CYS A 53 -7.39 12.10 5.82
C CYS A 53 -6.21 11.36 5.18
N THR A 54 -5.40 10.67 5.98
CA THR A 54 -4.25 9.90 5.46
C THR A 54 -4.70 8.78 4.53
N GLN A 55 -5.76 8.03 4.89
CA GLN A 55 -6.29 6.97 4.03
C GLN A 55 -6.86 7.53 2.71
N SER A 56 -7.56 8.67 2.75
CA SER A 56 -8.10 9.30 1.54
C SER A 56 -7.01 9.79 0.59
N ILE A 57 -5.95 10.42 1.13
CA ILE A 57 -4.80 10.85 0.31
C ILE A 57 -4.13 9.63 -0.33
N ALA A 58 -3.86 8.60 0.46
CA ALA A 58 -3.26 7.37 -0.05
C ALA A 58 -4.14 6.67 -1.10
N LEU A 59 -5.46 6.69 -0.94
CA LEU A 59 -6.40 6.11 -1.90
C LEU A 59 -6.34 6.84 -3.25
N VAL A 60 -6.30 8.17 -3.25
CA VAL A 60 -6.15 8.97 -4.49
C VAL A 60 -4.84 8.62 -5.19
N LEU A 61 -3.74 8.53 -4.45
CA LEU A 61 -2.43 8.17 -5.01
C LEU A 61 -2.42 6.75 -5.57
N VAL A 62 -3.03 5.79 -4.88
CA VAL A 62 -3.15 4.41 -5.37
C VAL A 62 -4.01 4.35 -6.64
N VAL A 63 -5.07 5.15 -6.76
CA VAL A 63 -5.88 5.22 -8.00
C VAL A 63 -5.01 5.73 -9.15
N ALA A 64 -4.23 6.80 -8.93
CA ALA A 64 -3.33 7.33 -9.95
C ALA A 64 -2.25 6.30 -10.35
N SER A 65 -1.64 5.62 -9.38
CA SER A 65 -0.67 4.56 -9.63
C SER A 65 -1.31 3.38 -10.38
N ALA A 66 -2.49 2.90 -9.94
CA ALA A 66 -3.20 1.80 -10.60
C ALA A 66 -3.55 2.14 -12.05
N ALA A 67 -3.96 3.37 -12.35
CA ALA A 67 -4.23 3.81 -13.72
C ALA A 67 -2.98 3.71 -14.61
N LEU A 68 -1.82 4.17 -14.12
CA LEU A 68 -0.54 4.02 -14.82
C LEU A 68 -0.15 2.54 -15.01
N GLY A 69 -0.33 1.72 -13.97
CA GLY A 69 0.00 0.29 -14.00
C GLY A 69 -0.87 -0.50 -14.98
N ILE A 70 -2.18 -0.21 -15.02
CA ILE A 70 -3.12 -0.82 -15.98
C ILE A 70 -2.72 -0.45 -17.41
N GLN A 71 -2.37 0.82 -17.66
CA GLN A 71 -1.94 1.26 -18.99
C GLN A 71 -0.65 0.54 -19.44
N LEU A 72 0.31 0.36 -18.52
CA LEU A 72 1.55 -0.39 -18.76
C LEU A 72 1.26 -1.86 -19.06
N ALA A 73 0.47 -2.53 -18.22
CA ALA A 73 0.17 -3.94 -18.36
C ALA A 73 -0.60 -4.23 -19.67
N GLN A 74 -1.50 -3.34 -20.09
CA GLN A 74 -2.18 -3.44 -21.38
C GLN A 74 -1.21 -3.27 -22.55
N SER A 75 -0.30 -2.31 -22.47
CA SER A 75 0.67 -2.02 -23.54
C SER A 75 1.73 -3.11 -23.67
N GLY A 76 2.11 -3.73 -22.55
CA GLY A 76 3.08 -4.82 -22.49
C GLY A 76 2.49 -6.22 -22.64
N HIS A 77 1.16 -6.36 -22.75
CA HIS A 77 0.46 -7.66 -22.73
C HIS A 77 0.79 -8.50 -21.46
N GLN A 78 0.90 -7.85 -20.30
CA GLN A 78 1.32 -8.43 -19.01
C GLN A 78 0.16 -8.51 -17.99
N LEU A 79 -1.09 -8.63 -18.45
CA LEU A 79 -2.26 -8.58 -17.56
C LEU A 79 -2.39 -9.82 -16.66
N ASP A 80 -1.77 -10.93 -17.04
CA ASP A 80 -1.71 -12.20 -16.33
C ASP A 80 -0.51 -12.31 -15.37
N GLU A 81 0.39 -11.32 -15.37
CA GLU A 81 1.52 -11.29 -14.46
C GLU A 81 1.08 -11.19 -13.00
N ALA A 82 1.77 -11.92 -12.13
CA ALA A 82 1.40 -12.04 -10.71
C ALA A 82 1.31 -10.66 -10.03
N HIS A 83 2.23 -9.75 -10.34
CA HIS A 83 2.21 -8.37 -9.85
C HIS A 83 0.93 -7.62 -10.24
N VAL A 84 0.48 -7.77 -11.48
CA VAL A 84 -0.68 -7.05 -12.01
C VAL A 84 -1.96 -7.61 -11.39
N VAL A 85 -2.10 -8.94 -11.36
CA VAL A 85 -3.28 -9.61 -10.77
C VAL A 85 -3.39 -9.28 -9.28
N ILE A 86 -2.31 -9.44 -8.51
CA ILE A 86 -2.32 -9.13 -7.07
C ILE A 86 -2.55 -7.63 -6.84
N GLY A 87 -1.93 -6.76 -7.66
CA GLY A 87 -2.14 -5.32 -7.60
C GLY A 87 -3.60 -4.91 -7.80
N LEU A 88 -4.30 -5.50 -8.77
CA LEU A 88 -5.73 -5.24 -9.00
C LEU A 88 -6.61 -5.77 -7.86
N LEU A 89 -6.28 -6.93 -7.30
CA LEU A 89 -6.98 -7.46 -6.12
C LEU A 89 -6.78 -6.55 -4.90
N LEU A 90 -5.56 -6.06 -4.66
CA LEU A 90 -5.28 -5.08 -3.61
C LEU A 90 -6.06 -3.78 -3.84
N PHE A 91 -6.09 -3.29 -5.09
CA PHE A 91 -6.84 -2.10 -5.46
C PHE A 91 -8.33 -2.25 -5.17
N ALA A 92 -8.95 -3.36 -5.58
CA ALA A 92 -10.34 -3.66 -5.27
C ALA A 92 -10.58 -3.79 -3.74
N ALA A 93 -9.71 -4.49 -3.04
CA ALA A 93 -9.79 -4.69 -1.59
C ALA A 93 -9.72 -3.37 -0.80
N LEU A 94 -8.97 -2.37 -1.28
CA LEU A 94 -8.88 -1.06 -0.64
C LEU A 94 -10.23 -0.33 -0.61
N TRP A 95 -11.06 -0.48 -1.64
CA TRP A 95 -12.41 0.09 -1.65
C TRP A 95 -13.32 -0.58 -0.62
N PHE A 96 -13.28 -1.91 -0.52
CA PHE A 96 -14.00 -2.63 0.53
C PHE A 96 -13.53 -2.23 1.93
N LEU A 97 -12.22 -2.01 2.13
CA LEU A 97 -11.69 -1.49 3.38
C LEU A 97 -12.16 -0.06 3.67
N ALA A 98 -12.15 0.84 2.68
CA ALA A 98 -12.57 2.22 2.86
C ALA A 98 -14.04 2.30 3.28
N ILE A 99 -14.92 1.56 2.58
CA ILE A 99 -16.34 1.45 2.92
C ILE A 99 -16.52 0.81 4.30
N GLY A 100 -15.83 -0.31 4.57
CA GLY A 100 -15.90 -0.99 5.86
C GLY A 100 -15.42 -0.13 7.04
N GLY A 101 -14.39 0.69 6.82
CA GLY A 101 -13.88 1.64 7.80
C GLY A 101 -14.91 2.74 8.13
N LEU A 102 -15.57 3.28 7.10
CA LEU A 102 -16.65 4.24 7.28
C LEU A 102 -17.84 3.62 8.02
N MET A 103 -18.29 2.43 7.62
CA MET A 103 -19.37 1.70 8.29
C MET A 103 -19.05 1.46 9.76
N GLN A 104 -17.82 1.02 10.07
CA GLN A 104 -17.38 0.84 11.45
C GLN A 104 -17.37 2.16 12.22
N HIS A 105 -16.93 3.26 11.61
CA HIS A 105 -16.94 4.57 12.26
C HIS A 105 -18.37 5.03 12.60
N LEU A 106 -19.29 4.93 11.65
CA LEU A 106 -20.71 5.27 11.86
C LEU A 106 -21.34 4.39 12.96
N TYR A 107 -21.02 3.09 12.96
CA TYR A 107 -21.47 2.17 13.99
C TYR A 107 -20.92 2.53 15.37
N TYR A 108 -19.62 2.82 15.47
CA TYR A 108 -18.98 3.24 16.72
C TYR A 108 -19.57 4.56 17.23
N ARG A 109 -19.91 5.49 16.34
CA ARG A 109 -20.54 6.78 16.73
C ARG A 109 -21.94 6.61 17.32
N LYS A 110 -22.67 5.56 16.92
CA LYS A 110 -24.03 5.28 17.40
C LYS A 110 -24.04 4.38 18.65
N TYR A 111 -23.16 3.38 18.68
CA TYR A 111 -23.21 2.31 19.69
C TYR A 111 -22.01 2.28 20.63
N HIS A 112 -21.00 3.14 20.42
CA HIS A 112 -19.75 3.20 21.20
C HIS A 112 -18.99 1.87 21.34
N GLN A 113 -19.22 0.95 20.41
CA GLN A 113 -18.65 -0.40 20.42
C GLN A 113 -18.14 -0.79 19.03
N ARG A 114 -17.26 -1.80 18.98
CA ARG A 114 -16.74 -2.34 17.72
C ARG A 114 -17.75 -3.29 17.10
N SER A 115 -18.06 -3.08 15.82
CA SER A 115 -18.85 -4.05 15.04
C SER A 115 -17.96 -5.19 14.55
N PHE A 116 -18.59 -6.29 14.13
CA PHE A 116 -17.93 -7.36 13.38
C PHE A 116 -17.18 -6.82 12.15
N ILE A 117 -17.78 -5.86 11.43
CA ILE A 117 -17.15 -5.20 10.27
C ILE A 117 -15.87 -4.48 10.69
N GLY A 118 -15.85 -3.84 11.86
CA GLY A 118 -14.65 -3.19 12.38
C GLY A 118 -13.52 -4.17 12.70
N VAL A 119 -13.85 -5.35 13.22
CA VAL A 119 -12.87 -6.42 13.46
C VAL A 119 -12.33 -6.95 12.13
N ALA A 120 -13.22 -7.24 11.17
CA ALA A 120 -12.85 -7.70 9.84
C ALA A 120 -11.96 -6.67 9.12
N HIS A 121 -12.37 -5.40 9.09
CA HIS A 121 -11.59 -4.28 8.54
C HIS A 121 -10.18 -4.23 9.14
N ALA A 122 -10.06 -4.31 10.46
CA ALA A 122 -8.77 -4.23 11.14
C ALA A 122 -7.84 -5.41 10.82
N TRP A 123 -8.37 -6.62 10.65
CA TRP A 123 -7.59 -7.80 10.28
C TRP A 123 -7.22 -7.82 8.80
N SER A 124 -8.18 -7.52 7.91
CA SER A 124 -7.93 -7.41 6.47
C SER A 124 -6.88 -6.34 6.16
N ALA A 125 -6.93 -5.18 6.82
CA ALA A 125 -5.92 -4.12 6.64
C ALA A 125 -4.49 -4.56 7.03
N ARG A 126 -4.32 -5.45 8.03
CA ARG A 126 -3.00 -5.99 8.40
C ARG A 126 -2.46 -6.93 7.33
N GLY A 127 -3.34 -7.79 6.77
CA GLY A 127 -2.99 -8.68 5.67
C GLY A 127 -2.57 -7.91 4.42
N MET A 128 -3.27 -6.81 4.11
CA MET A 128 -2.99 -6.00 2.92
C MET A 128 -1.60 -5.37 2.92
N ILE A 129 -1.06 -4.94 4.07
CA ILE A 129 0.32 -4.42 4.13
C ILE A 129 1.33 -5.50 3.76
N THR A 130 1.11 -6.75 4.19
CA THR A 130 2.01 -7.87 3.84
C THR A 130 1.91 -8.16 2.34
N LEU A 131 0.69 -8.25 1.80
CA LEU A 131 0.47 -8.46 0.38
C LEU A 131 1.03 -7.32 -0.48
N ALA A 132 0.96 -6.08 -0.01
CA ALA A 132 1.54 -4.93 -0.72
C ALA A 132 3.06 -4.99 -0.81
N ILE A 133 3.74 -5.43 0.25
CA ILE A 133 5.19 -5.65 0.23
C ILE A 133 5.56 -6.75 -0.75
N ILE A 134 4.84 -7.88 -0.73
CA ILE A 134 5.08 -8.96 -1.70
C ILE A 134 4.85 -8.44 -3.12
N ASN A 135 3.74 -7.72 -3.33
CA ASN A 135 3.39 -7.18 -4.63
C ASN A 135 4.41 -6.16 -5.15
N GLY A 136 4.95 -5.30 -4.29
CA GLY A 136 5.99 -4.37 -4.68
C GLY A 136 7.29 -5.07 -5.09
N GLY A 137 7.65 -6.19 -4.43
CA GLY A 137 8.79 -7.02 -4.82
C GLY A 137 8.57 -7.70 -6.18
N LEU A 138 7.36 -8.21 -6.42
CA LEU A 138 6.97 -8.74 -7.73
C LEU A 138 7.00 -7.65 -8.82
N GLY A 139 6.61 -6.42 -8.49
CA GLY A 139 6.67 -5.29 -9.42
C GLY A 139 8.11 -4.91 -9.77
N LEU A 140 9.02 -4.92 -8.78
CA LEU A 140 10.44 -4.69 -9.00
C LEU A 140 11.08 -5.81 -9.85
N ALA A 141 10.66 -7.06 -9.64
CA ALA A 141 11.08 -8.18 -10.47
C ALA A 141 10.57 -8.05 -11.91
N LEU A 142 9.30 -7.69 -12.09
CA LEU A 142 8.66 -7.51 -13.39
C LEU A 142 9.25 -6.34 -14.18
N ALA A 143 9.61 -5.24 -13.52
CA ALA A 143 10.26 -4.10 -14.16
C ALA A 143 11.61 -4.47 -14.80
N GLY A 144 12.33 -5.43 -14.20
CA GLY A 144 13.60 -5.93 -14.71
C GLY A 144 14.70 -4.87 -14.80
N GLY A 145 15.87 -5.25 -15.33
CA GLY A 145 16.96 -4.29 -15.61
C GLY A 145 17.61 -3.63 -14.39
N HIS A 146 17.37 -4.14 -13.18
CA HIS A 146 17.96 -3.63 -11.95
C HIS A 146 19.17 -4.45 -11.49
N GLU A 147 20.12 -3.80 -10.82
CA GLU A 147 21.26 -4.48 -10.21
C GLU A 147 20.82 -5.34 -9.00
N ALA A 148 21.62 -6.36 -8.66
CA ALA A 148 21.39 -7.19 -7.47
C ALA A 148 21.25 -6.37 -6.18
N GLY A 149 21.96 -5.23 -6.10
CA GLY A 149 21.87 -4.28 -4.99
C GLY A 149 20.47 -3.69 -4.79
N THR A 150 19.72 -3.44 -5.87
CA THR A 150 18.36 -2.89 -5.80
C THR A 150 17.39 -3.89 -5.20
N TYR A 151 17.47 -5.16 -5.61
CA TYR A 151 16.65 -6.24 -5.04
C TYR A 151 16.99 -6.47 -3.57
N ALA A 152 18.28 -6.48 -3.21
CA ALA A 152 18.72 -6.61 -1.83
C ALA A 152 18.24 -5.44 -0.96
N ALA A 153 18.37 -4.20 -1.46
CA ALA A 153 17.89 -3.01 -0.77
C ALA A 153 16.37 -3.07 -0.52
N TYR A 154 15.60 -3.42 -1.54
CA TYR A 154 14.15 -3.61 -1.41
C TYR A 154 13.81 -4.65 -0.33
N GLY A 155 14.46 -5.82 -0.40
CA GLY A 155 14.24 -6.90 0.56
C GLY A 155 14.56 -6.49 2.00
N VAL A 156 15.70 -5.84 2.23
CA VAL A 156 16.10 -5.39 3.58
C VAL A 156 15.15 -4.30 4.10
N VAL A 157 14.87 -3.26 3.31
CA VAL A 157 14.00 -2.16 3.74
C VAL A 157 12.59 -2.65 4.06
N THR A 158 12.01 -3.46 3.19
CA THR A 158 10.65 -3.97 3.40
C THR A 158 10.57 -4.98 4.53
N ALA A 159 11.60 -5.81 4.74
CA ALA A 159 11.67 -6.70 5.90
C ALA A 159 11.69 -5.92 7.22
N VAL A 160 12.50 -4.86 7.31
CA VAL A 160 12.54 -3.99 8.49
C VAL A 160 11.18 -3.33 8.75
N ILE A 161 10.57 -2.75 7.71
CA ILE A 161 9.24 -2.13 7.80
C ILE A 161 8.20 -3.16 8.28
N TRP A 162 8.22 -4.37 7.72
CA TRP A 162 7.28 -5.43 8.07
C TRP A 162 7.45 -5.90 9.50
N ILE A 163 8.68 -6.12 9.98
CA ILE A 163 8.97 -6.48 11.37
C ILE A 163 8.46 -5.40 12.33
N CYS A 164 8.72 -4.13 12.03
CA CYS A 164 8.21 -3.01 12.81
C CYS A 164 6.67 -2.98 12.83
N TRP A 165 6.02 -3.22 11.69
CA TRP A 165 4.57 -3.26 11.58
C TRP A 165 3.94 -4.41 12.39
N VAL A 166 4.51 -5.61 12.30
CA VAL A 166 4.05 -6.79 13.06
C VAL A 166 4.29 -6.57 14.55
N GLY A 167 5.47 -6.10 14.95
CA GLY A 167 5.79 -5.79 16.34
C GLY A 167 4.83 -4.75 16.93
N PHE A 168 4.60 -3.65 16.21
CA PHE A 168 3.62 -2.63 16.61
C PHE A 168 2.21 -3.21 16.74
N THR A 169 1.78 -4.05 15.79
CA THR A 169 0.48 -4.70 15.83
C THR A 169 0.31 -5.59 17.06
N VAL A 170 1.30 -6.42 17.37
CA VAL A 170 1.30 -7.31 18.55
C VAL A 170 1.25 -6.49 19.84
N ILE A 171 2.06 -5.44 19.95
CA ILE A 171 2.08 -4.56 21.14
C ILE A 171 0.73 -3.86 21.31
N SER A 172 0.15 -3.33 20.22
CA SER A 172 -1.15 -2.68 20.21
C SER A 172 -2.27 -3.62 20.68
N MET A 173 -2.29 -4.86 20.16
CA MET A 173 -3.26 -5.88 20.57
C MET A 173 -3.11 -6.27 22.04
N ARG A 174 -1.87 -6.44 22.53
CA ARG A 174 -1.61 -6.75 23.95
C ARG A 174 -2.04 -5.62 24.88
N ARG A 175 -1.84 -4.36 24.48
CA ARG A 175 -2.31 -3.19 25.25
C ARG A 175 -3.83 -3.17 25.36
N GLU A 176 -4.52 -3.47 24.27
CA GLU A 176 -5.98 -3.49 24.23
C GLU A 176 -6.57 -4.60 25.10
N SER A 177 -6.03 -5.81 25.02
CA SER A 177 -6.47 -6.93 25.88
C SER A 177 -6.28 -6.67 27.37
N ARG A 178 -5.19 -5.98 27.76
CA ARG A 178 -4.95 -5.61 29.17
C ARG A 178 -5.97 -4.60 29.69
N ASN A 179 -6.38 -3.64 28.87
CA ASN A 179 -7.38 -2.66 29.28
C ASN A 179 -8.77 -3.29 29.47
N THR A 180 -9.12 -4.32 28.69
CA THR A 180 -10.40 -5.03 28.83
C THR A 180 -10.45 -5.93 30.07
N LYS A 181 -9.31 -6.46 30.53
CA LYS A 181 -9.23 -7.30 31.75
C LYS A 181 -9.16 -6.49 33.05
N GLY A 182 -8.85 -5.19 32.96
CA GLY A 182 -8.77 -4.28 34.11
C GLY A 182 -10.03 -3.44 34.34
N GLN A 183 -11.07 -3.64 33.54
CA GLN A 183 -12.44 -3.13 33.76
C GLN A 183 -13.31 -4.27 34.28
#